data_AF-A0A3A4WA91-F1
#
_entry.id   AF-A0A3A4WA91-F1
#
_cell.length_a   1.000
_cell.length_b   1.000
_cell.length_c   1.000
_cell.angle_alpha   90.00
_cell.angle_beta   90.00
_cell.angle_gamma   90.00
#
_symmetry.space_group_name_H-M   'P 1'
#
loop_
_entity.id
_entity.type
_entity.pdbx_description
1 polymer ?
#
loop_
_entity_poly.entity_id
_entity_poly.type
_entity_poly.pdbx_seq_one_letter_code
_entity_poly.pdbx_strand_id
1 'polypeptide(L)'
;MEEHRGIEEQLRDRLYNEIVIRQPFLWWWIKDKKAISTEIVVEGVLANGDMDEVLNLFEILGRENVKKIFFNQISRKRHNYRPQTVNLFRKAFSRNV
;
A
#
# COMPACT_ATOMS: atom_id res chain seq x y z
N MET A 1 -25.37 0.30 -1.35
CA MET A 1 -24.52 -0.79 -0.81
C MET A 1 -23.81 -1.58 -1.93
N GLU A 2 -24.43 -1.75 -3.10
CA GLU A 2 -23.80 -2.41 -4.27
C GLU A 2 -22.65 -1.60 -4.91
N GLU A 3 -22.78 -0.27 -5.05
CA GLU A 3 -21.80 0.57 -5.77
C GLU A 3 -20.41 0.60 -5.11
N HIS A 4 -20.34 0.62 -3.77
CA HIS A 4 -19.06 0.65 -3.06
C HIS A 4 -18.25 -0.64 -3.23
N ARG A 5 -18.92 -1.80 -3.39
CA ARG A 5 -18.24 -3.07 -3.68
C ARG A 5 -17.54 -3.03 -5.04
N GLY A 6 -18.16 -2.42 -6.04
CA GLY A 6 -17.59 -2.29 -7.38
C GLY A 6 -16.32 -1.45 -7.41
N ILE A 7 -16.28 -0.34 -6.67
CA ILE A 7 -15.10 0.54 -6.59
C ILE A 7 -13.94 -0.17 -5.89
N GLU A 8 -14.19 -0.83 -4.76
CA GLU A 8 -13.13 -1.56 -4.04
C GLU A 8 -12.53 -2.71 -4.86
N GLU A 9 -13.37 -3.41 -5.61
CA GLU A 9 -12.93 -4.47 -6.52
C GLU A 9 -12.08 -3.92 -7.67
N GLN A 10 -12.52 -2.84 -8.30
CA GLN A 10 -11.73 -2.15 -9.34
C GLN A 10 -10.37 -1.67 -8.80
N LEU A 11 -10.31 -1.12 -7.59
CA LEU A 11 -9.05 -0.70 -6.98
C LEU A 11 -8.13 -1.90 -6.72
N ARG A 12 -8.66 -3.01 -6.20
CA ARG A 12 -7.88 -4.25 -6.03
C ARG A 12 -7.34 -4.77 -7.35
N ASP A 13 -8.15 -4.77 -8.40
CA ASP A 13 -7.72 -5.21 -9.73
C ASP A 13 -6.61 -4.32 -10.28
N ARG A 14 -6.71 -3.00 -10.11
CA ARG A 14 -5.64 -2.06 -10.49
C ARG A 14 -4.37 -2.31 -9.69
N LEU A 15 -4.46 -2.41 -8.37
CA LEU A 15 -3.29 -2.73 -7.52
C LEU A 15 -2.62 -4.03 -7.95
N TYR A 16 -3.42 -5.06 -8.23
CA TYR A 16 -2.89 -6.35 -8.65
C TYR A 16 -2.17 -6.26 -9.99
N ASN A 17 -2.83 -5.72 -11.01
CA ASN A 17 -2.29 -5.67 -12.37
C ASN A 17 -1.15 -4.66 -12.54
N GLU A 18 -1.19 -3.53 -11.84
CA GLU A 18 -0.24 -2.42 -12.02
C GLU A 18 0.93 -2.44 -11.04
N ILE A 19 0.81 -3.12 -9.89
CA ILE A 19 1.89 -3.20 -8.89
C ILE A 19 2.27 -4.65 -8.60
N VAL A 20 1.33 -5.48 -8.17
CA VAL A 20 1.64 -6.82 -7.62
C VAL A 20 2.27 -7.74 -8.65
N ILE A 21 1.75 -7.76 -9.89
CA ILE A 21 2.31 -8.58 -10.98
C ILE A 21 3.67 -8.03 -11.44
N ARG A 22 3.85 -6.70 -11.44
CA ARG A 22 5.08 -6.06 -11.94
C ARG A 22 6.23 -6.21 -10.96
N GLN A 23 5.96 -6.17 -9.67
CA GLN A 23 6.96 -6.29 -8.60
C GLN A 23 6.66 -7.46 -7.65
N PRO A 24 6.63 -8.71 -8.16
CA PRO A 24 6.17 -9.86 -7.38
C PRO A 24 7.10 -10.19 -6.20
N PHE A 25 8.35 -9.73 -6.22
CA PHE A 25 9.31 -9.95 -5.15
C PHE A 25 8.98 -9.16 -3.87
N LEU A 26 8.19 -8.07 -3.95
CA LEU A 26 7.77 -7.32 -2.75
C LEU A 26 6.91 -8.18 -1.81
N TRP A 27 6.32 -9.26 -2.34
CA TRP A 27 5.51 -10.23 -1.59
C TRP A 27 5.96 -11.68 -1.86
N TRP A 28 7.27 -11.92 -1.96
CA TRP A 28 7.82 -13.24 -2.32
C TRP A 28 7.34 -14.39 -1.42
N TRP A 29 6.94 -14.12 -0.17
CA TRP A 29 6.43 -15.11 0.78
C TRP A 29 4.94 -15.46 0.59
N ILE A 30 4.21 -14.72 -0.25
CA ILE A 30 2.79 -14.94 -0.50
C ILE A 30 2.61 -15.87 -1.70
N LYS A 31 1.96 -17.02 -1.45
CA LYS A 31 1.70 -18.05 -2.47
C LYS A 31 0.72 -17.56 -3.53
N ASP A 32 -0.44 -17.08 -3.11
CA ASP A 32 -1.46 -16.54 -4.00
C ASP A 32 -1.44 -15.01 -3.95
N LYS A 33 -0.84 -14.40 -4.98
CA LYS A 33 -0.73 -12.95 -5.10
C LYS A 33 -2.06 -12.26 -5.40
N LYS A 34 -3.05 -12.96 -5.94
CA LYS A 34 -4.39 -12.40 -6.20
C LYS A 34 -5.18 -12.20 -4.91
N ALA A 35 -4.86 -12.97 -3.88
CA ALA A 35 -5.50 -12.87 -2.57
C ALA A 35 -4.88 -11.78 -1.66
N ILE A 36 -3.94 -10.98 -2.17
CA ILE A 36 -3.31 -9.91 -1.39
C ILE A 36 -4.30 -8.77 -1.16
N SER A 37 -4.55 -8.44 0.11
CA SER A 37 -5.35 -7.28 0.50
C SER A 37 -4.64 -5.97 0.19
N THR A 38 -5.41 -4.90 -0.04
CA THR A 38 -4.92 -3.53 -0.23
C THR A 38 -3.90 -3.09 0.83
N GLU A 39 -4.13 -3.43 2.10
CA GLU A 39 -3.24 -3.07 3.21
C GLU A 39 -1.85 -3.72 3.07
N ILE A 40 -1.80 -4.97 2.62
CA ILE A 40 -0.54 -5.69 2.38
C ILE A 40 0.17 -5.10 1.16
N VAL A 41 -0.56 -4.64 0.14
CA VAL A 41 0.05 -3.91 -0.99
C VAL A 41 0.69 -2.62 -0.50
N VAL A 42 -0.04 -1.82 0.29
CA VAL A 42 0.50 -0.59 0.88
C VAL A 42 1.74 -0.87 1.73
N GLU A 43 1.70 -1.88 2.60
CA GLU A 43 2.85 -2.21 3.45
C GLU A 43 4.05 -2.67 2.63
N GLY A 44 3.85 -3.51 1.62
CA GLY A 44 4.92 -4.00 0.75
C GLY A 44 5.61 -2.87 -0.03
N VAL A 45 4.81 -2.00 -0.67
CA VAL A 45 5.33 -0.86 -1.43
C VAL A 45 6.05 0.14 -0.53
N LEU A 46 5.43 0.58 0.57
CA LEU A 46 6.06 1.56 1.45
C LEU A 46 7.31 0.98 2.17
N ALA A 47 7.36 -0.32 2.43
CA ALA A 47 8.50 -0.95 3.09
C ALA A 47 9.68 -1.23 2.15
N ASN A 48 9.42 -1.65 0.91
CA ASN A 48 10.44 -2.22 0.04
C ASN A 48 10.36 -1.78 -1.44
N GLY A 49 9.33 -1.05 -1.85
CA GLY A 49 9.19 -0.53 -3.22
C GLY A 49 10.09 0.67 -3.49
N ASP A 50 10.28 0.98 -4.76
CA ASP A 50 10.98 2.20 -5.18
C ASP A 50 10.03 3.41 -5.27
N MET A 51 10.56 4.54 -5.75
CA MET A 51 9.77 5.77 -5.86
C MET A 51 8.66 5.67 -6.91
N ASP A 52 8.86 4.91 -7.98
CA ASP A 52 7.86 4.74 -9.04
C ASP A 52 6.68 3.91 -8.52
N GLU A 53 6.93 2.85 -7.74
CA GLU A 53 5.86 2.11 -7.08
C GLU A 53 5.08 2.95 -6.06
N VAL A 54 5.77 3.80 -5.30
CA VAL A 54 5.12 4.69 -4.32
C VAL A 54 4.22 5.71 -5.02
N LEU A 55 4.69 6.28 -6.14
CA LEU A 55 3.88 7.21 -6.94
C LEU A 55 2.66 6.51 -7.55
N ASN A 56 2.83 5.32 -8.12
CA ASN A 56 1.73 4.54 -8.66
C ASN A 56 0.70 4.16 -7.58
N LEU A 57 1.18 3.78 -6.38
CA LEU A 57 0.29 3.51 -5.24
C LEU A 57 -0.57 4.74 -4.88
N PHE A 58 0.01 5.94 -4.92
CA PHE A 58 -0.74 7.19 -4.69
C PHE A 58 -1.70 7.53 -5.82
N GLU A 59 -1.36 7.21 -7.06
CA GLU A 59 -2.26 7.38 -8.21
C GLU A 59 -3.50 6.47 -8.09
N ILE A 60 -3.30 5.21 -7.71
CA ILE A 60 -4.40 4.24 -7.61
C ILE A 60 -5.29 4.52 -6.40
N LEU A 61 -4.71 4.68 -5.21
CA LEU A 61 -5.47 4.76 -3.96
C LEU A 61 -5.75 6.20 -3.50
N GLY A 62 -4.98 7.17 -3.99
CA GLY A 62 -4.93 8.50 -3.42
C GLY A 62 -4.05 8.55 -2.17
N ARG A 63 -3.27 9.62 -2.06
CA ARG A 63 -2.32 9.82 -0.96
C ARG A 63 -2.97 9.77 0.44
N GLU A 64 -4.19 10.30 0.59
CA GLU A 64 -4.89 10.30 1.89
C GLU A 64 -5.34 8.91 2.33
N ASN A 65 -5.74 8.03 1.41
CA ASN A 65 -6.09 6.65 1.77
C ASN A 65 -4.84 5.85 2.17
N VAL A 66 -3.75 6.02 1.42
CA VAL A 66 -2.46 5.41 1.79
C VAL A 66 -1.99 5.90 3.15
N LYS A 67 -2.10 7.21 3.43
CA LYS A 67 -1.81 7.80 4.74
C LYS A 67 -2.63 7.16 5.86
N LYS A 68 -3.95 7.03 5.69
CA LYS A 68 -4.83 6.39 6.67
C LYS A 68 -4.41 4.94 6.95
N ILE A 69 -4.16 4.16 5.90
CA ILE A 69 -3.71 2.76 6.02
C ILE A 69 -2.37 2.68 6.76
N PHE A 70 -1.40 3.49 6.37
CA PHE A 70 -0.09 3.54 7.00
C PHE A 70 -0.19 3.88 8.50
N PHE A 71 -0.94 4.92 8.88
CA PHE A 71 -1.12 5.28 10.29
C PHE A 71 -1.86 4.20 11.09
N ASN A 72 -2.83 3.52 10.49
CA ASN A 72 -3.53 2.38 11.09
C ASN A 72 -2.62 1.15 11.28
N GLN A 73 -1.64 0.95 10.40
CA GLN A 73 -0.69 -0.16 10.53
C GLN A 73 0.34 0.12 11.63
N ILE A 74 0.91 1.33 11.68
CA ILE A 74 1.95 1.67 12.67
C ILE A 74 1.40 1.92 14.08
N SER A 75 0.08 2.01 14.25
CA SER A 75 -0.57 2.08 15.57
C SER A 75 -0.65 0.70 16.24
N ARG A 76 -0.44 -0.38 15.50
CA ARG A 76 -0.40 -1.75 16.03
C ARG A 76 0.90 -1.98 16.80
N LYS A 77 0.84 -2.85 17.81
CA LYS A 77 2.01 -3.27 18.62
C LYS A 77 3.14 -3.88 17.77
N ARG A 78 2.80 -4.54 16.67
CA ARG A 78 3.73 -5.09 15.67
C ARG A 78 3.26 -4.72 14.27
N HIS A 79 4.21 -4.35 13.41
CA HIS A 79 4.02 -4.03 12.00
C HIS A 79 5.30 -4.36 11.22
N ASN A 80 5.25 -4.49 9.90
CA ASN A 80 6.40 -4.94 9.10
C ASN A 80 7.31 -3.80 8.62
N TYR A 81 7.02 -2.55 8.98
CA TYR A 81 7.89 -1.41 8.67
C TYR A 81 9.16 -1.35 9.50
N ARG A 82 10.28 -1.00 8.83
CA ARG A 82 11.52 -0.61 9.51
C ARG A 82 11.36 0.78 10.16
N PRO A 83 12.07 1.10 11.26
CA PRO A 83 11.96 2.41 11.91
C PRO A 83 12.21 3.60 10.98
N GLN A 84 13.17 3.47 10.05
CA GLN A 84 13.49 4.49 9.06
C GLN A 84 12.35 4.75 8.07
N THR A 85 11.67 3.69 7.61
CA THR A 85 10.46 3.78 6.77
C THR A 85 9.36 4.51 7.52
N VAL A 86 9.12 4.14 8.79
CA VAL A 86 8.13 4.81 9.63
C VAL A 86 8.43 6.30 9.77
N ASN A 87 9.69 6.66 10.05
CA ASN A 87 10.11 8.06 10.19
C ASN A 87 9.94 8.85 8.89
N LEU A 88 10.36 8.28 7.76
CA LEU A 88 10.23 8.90 6.44
C LEU A 88 8.77 9.22 6.12
N PHE A 89 7.90 8.21 6.17
CA PHE A 89 6.51 8.37 5.78
C PHE A 89 5.69 9.15 6.81
N ARG A 90 6.01 9.11 8.11
CA ARG A 90 5.44 10.06 9.08
C ARG A 90 5.72 11.50 8.66
N LYS A 91 6.97 11.84 8.35
CA LYS A 91 7.33 13.19 7.89
C LYS A 91 6.66 13.54 6.57
N ALA A 92 6.65 12.61 5.62
CA ALA A 92 6.02 12.82 4.31
C ALA A 92 4.52 13.09 4.44
N PHE A 93 3.81 12.37 5.33
CA PHE A 93 2.37 12.50 5.54
C PHE A 93 1.94 13.64 6.47
N SER A 94 2.84 14.11 7.34
CA SER A 94 2.60 15.27 8.23
C SER A 94 2.84 16.62 7.57
N ARG A 95 3.59 16.67 6.46
CA ARG A 95 3.67 17.86 5.63
C ARG A 95 2.37 17.97 4.84
N ASN A 96 1.53 18.95 5.19
CA ASN A 96 0.48 19.43 4.30
C ASN A 96 1.21 20.20 3.19
N VAL A 97 1.25 19.61 2.00
CA VAL A 97 1.64 20.32 0.77
C VAL A 97 0.36 20.82 0.14
#